data_AF-A0A6N3XA04-F1
#
_entry.id   AF-A0A6N3XA04-F1
#
_cell.length_a   1.000
_cell.length_b   1.000
_cell.length_c   1.000
_cell.angle_alpha   90.00
_cell.angle_beta   90.00
_cell.angle_gamma   90.00
#
_symmetry.space_group_name_H-M   'P 1'
#
loop_
_entity.id
_entity.type
_entity.pdbx_description
1 polymer ?
#
loop_
_entity_poly.entity_id
_entity_poly.type
_entity_poly.pdbx_seq_one_letter_code
_entity_poly.pdbx_strand_id
1 'polypeptide(L)' 'MQDAITSVINSSDVQGLYLDDGSMSKLQSYFRSGELRVRAAATISANASAIVRDAVAKALLYSDITR' A
#
# COMPACT_ATOMS: atom_id res chain seq x y z
N MET A 1 13.43 -4.56 -4.27
CA MET A 1 12.15 -4.04 -3.73
C MET A 1 11.72 -2.91 -4.65
N GLN A 2 10.46 -2.88 -5.11
CA GLN A 2 9.93 -1.79 -5.92
C GLN A 2 8.82 -1.10 -5.13
N ASP A 3 8.95 0.21 -5.00
CA ASP A 3 7.94 1.10 -4.42
C ASP A 3 7.41 2.06 -5.50
N ALA A 4 6.50 2.95 -5.11
CA ALA A 4 5.90 3.89 -6.07
C ALA A 4 6.92 4.84 -6.73
N ILE A 5 8.02 5.18 -6.04
CA ILE A 5 9.04 6.10 -6.57
C ILE A 5 9.93 5.36 -7.57
N THR A 6 10.47 4.21 -7.17
CA THR A 6 11.33 3.37 -8.01
C THR A 6 10.59 2.79 -9.22
N SER A 7 9.27 2.58 -9.12
CA SER A 7 8.42 2.24 -10.26
C SER A 7 8.39 3.34 -11.34
N VAL A 8 8.27 4.61 -10.92
CA VAL A 8 8.27 5.75 -11.85
C VAL A 8 9.66 5.93 -12.48
N ILE A 9 10.73 5.83 -11.70
CA ILE A 9 12.11 5.94 -12.21
C ILE A 9 12.39 4.86 -13.26
N ASN A 10 12.04 3.60 -12.96
CA ASN A 10 12.30 2.48 -13.87
C ASN A 10 11.60 2.66 -15.23
N SER A 11 10.42 3.30 -15.26
CA SER A 11 9.70 3.56 -16.50
C SER A 11 10.47 4.48 -17.44
N SER A 12 11.14 5.52 -16.92
CA SER A 12 11.94 6.45 -17.71
C SER A 12 13.33 5.91 -18.02
N ASP A 13 13.94 5.18 -17.08
CA ASP A 13 15.27 4.59 -17.22
C ASP A 13 15.33 3.56 -18.37
N VAL A 14 14.33 2.68 -18.48
CA VAL A 14 14.22 1.70 -19.58
C VAL A 14 14.16 2.37 -20.96
N GLN A 15 13.67 3.60 -21.03
CA GLN A 15 13.55 4.36 -22.26
C GLN A 15 14.74 5.31 -22.49
N GLY A 16 15.65 5.46 -21.51
CA GLY A 16 16.75 6.42 -21.54
C GLY A 16 16.27 7.88 -21.51
N LEU A 17 15.10 8.14 -20.92
CA LEU A 17 14.47 9.46 -20.88
C LEU A 17 14.53 10.09 -19.50
N TYR A 18 14.36 11.41 -19.44
CA TYR A 18 14.07 12.10 -18.19
C TYR A 18 12.61 11.83 -17.74
N LEU A 19 12.32 12.15 -16.48
CA LEU A 19 10.94 12.13 -15.98
C LEU A 19 10.10 13.16 -16.72
N ASP A 20 8.98 12.71 -17.26
CA ASP A 20 8.01 13.56 -17.94
C ASP A 20 6.93 14.09 -16.97
N ASP A 21 6.05 14.96 -17.46
CA ASP A 21 4.96 15.53 -16.66
C ASP A 21 4.03 14.46 -16.08
N GLY A 22 3.82 13.35 -16.80
CA GLY A 22 3.06 12.20 -16.33
C GLY A 22 3.69 11.53 -15.12
N SER A 23 5.01 11.35 -15.14
CA SER A 23 5.82 10.82 -14.05
C SER A 23 5.79 11.74 -12.84
N MET A 24 5.91 13.05 -13.07
CA MET A 24 5.82 14.06 -12.01
C MET A 24 4.44 14.10 -11.36
N SER A 25 3.36 13.98 -12.15
CA SER A 25 1.98 13.90 -11.64
C SER A 25 1.76 12.69 -10.74
N LYS A 26 2.30 11.52 -11.12
CA LYS A 26 2.25 10.30 -10.28
C LYS A 26 2.96 10.51 -8.93
N LEU A 27 4.15 11.11 -8.94
CA LEU A 27 4.90 11.41 -7.72
C LEU A 27 4.14 12.40 -6.83
N GLN A 28 3.57 13.47 -7.40
CA GLN A 28 2.77 14.44 -6.65
C GLN A 28 1.56 13.78 -5.98
N SER A 29 0.82 12.94 -6.72
CA SER A 29 -0.31 12.18 -6.16
C SER A 29 0.12 11.24 -5.03
N TYR A 30 1.27 10.56 -5.20
CA TYR A 30 1.85 9.70 -4.18
C TYR A 30 2.16 10.50 -2.90
N PHE A 31 2.87 11.63 -3.00
CA PHE A 31 3.21 12.44 -1.83
C PHE A 31 1.99 13.09 -1.18
N ARG A 32 0.99 13.51 -1.96
CA ARG A 32 -0.26 14.09 -1.44
C ARG A 32 -1.03 13.12 -0.53
N SER A 33 -0.93 11.81 -0.80
CA SER A 33 -1.53 10.76 0.06
C SER A 33 -0.58 10.26 1.16
N GLY A 34 0.64 10.78 1.26
CA GLY A 34 1.69 10.26 2.14
C GLY A 34 1.32 10.29 3.61
N GLU A 35 0.79 11.42 4.09
CA GLU A 35 0.37 11.56 5.48
C GLU A 35 -0.72 10.56 5.87
N LEU A 36 -1.74 10.39 5.02
CA LEU A 36 -2.81 9.43 5.25
C LEU A 36 -2.26 8.01 5.33
N ARG A 37 -1.29 7.66 4.47
CA ARG A 37 -0.65 6.33 4.49
C ARG A 37 0.15 6.09 5.77
N VAL A 38 0.85 7.09 6.29
CA VAL A 38 1.56 6.98 7.58
C VAL A 38 0.57 6.80 8.72
N ARG A 39 -0.51 7.59 8.77
CA ARG A 39 -1.55 7.46 9.80
C ARG A 39 -2.23 6.09 9.75
N ALA A 40 -2.55 5.60 8.54
CA ALA A 40 -3.13 4.28 8.37
C ALA A 40 -2.20 3.17 8.88
N ALA A 41 -0.90 3.24 8.54
CA ALA A 41 0.10 2.30 9.03
C ALA A 41 0.19 2.31 10.56
N ALA A 42 0.22 3.50 11.18
CA ALA A 42 0.24 3.63 12.64
C ALA A 42 -1.00 3.00 13.30
N THR A 43 -2.19 3.27 12.77
CA THR A 43 -3.45 2.69 13.27
C THR A 43 -3.46 1.16 13.14
N ILE A 44 -3.00 0.62 12.01
CA ILE A 44 -2.90 -0.82 11.79
C ILE A 44 -1.92 -1.44 12.77
N SER A 45 -0.71 -0.87 12.90
CA SER A 45 0.32 -1.37 13.82
C SER A 45 -0.14 -1.37 15.27
N ALA A 46 -0.84 -0.32 15.71
CA ALA A 46 -1.37 -0.23 17.07
C ALA A 46 -2.45 -1.29 17.37
N ASN A 47 -3.21 -1.71 16.37
CA ASN A 47 -4.34 -2.64 16.54
C ASN A 47 -4.07 -4.04 15.97
N ALA A 48 -2.83 -4.34 15.56
CA ALA A 48 -2.50 -5.55 14.80
C ALA A 48 -2.95 -6.85 15.48
N SER A 49 -2.77 -6.97 16.81
CA SER A 49 -3.19 -8.18 17.54
C SER A 49 -4.70 -8.39 17.51
N ALA A 50 -5.48 -7.33 17.69
CA ALA A 50 -6.94 -7.40 17.65
C ALA A 50 -7.43 -7.74 16.22
N ILE A 51 -6.87 -7.08 15.21
CA ILE A 51 -7.18 -7.35 13.79
C ILE A 51 -6.95 -8.83 13.46
N VAL A 52 -5.82 -9.40 13.88
CA VAL A 52 -5.50 -10.82 13.63
C VAL A 52 -6.45 -11.75 14.38
N ARG A 53 -6.73 -11.49 15.67
CA ARG A 53 -7.66 -12.32 16.47
C ARG A 53 -9.05 -12.35 15.86
N ASP A 54 -9.58 -11.19 15.49
CA ASP A 54 -10.93 -11.07 14.91
C ASP A 54 -11.01 -11.72 13.53
N ALA A 55 -9.97 -11.58 12.70
CA ALA A 55 -9.91 -12.22 11.40
C ALA A 55 -9.93 -13.75 11.51
N VAL A 56 -9.17 -14.33 12.45
CA VAL A 56 -9.15 -15.78 12.69
C VAL A 56 -10.49 -16.26 13.23
N ALA A 57 -11.07 -15.57 14.22
CA ALA A 57 -12.38 -15.93 14.76
C ALA A 57 -13.47 -15.96 13.68
N LYS A 58 -13.49 -14.96 12.79
CA LYS A 58 -14.43 -14.90 11.66
C LYS A 58 -14.22 -16.03 10.66
N ALA A 59 -12.97 -16.35 10.33
CA ALA A 59 -12.64 -17.43 9.39
C ALA A 59 -13.06 -18.81 9.92
N LEU A 60 -12.81 -19.08 11.22
CA LEU A 60 -13.19 -20.33 11.87
C LEU A 60 -14.70 -20.47 11.98
N LEU A 61 -15.40 -19.39 12.34
CA LEU A 61 -16.87 -19.38 12.35
C LEU A 61 -17.42 -19.71 10.95
N TYR A 62 -16.88 -19.12 9.88
CA TYR A 62 -17.31 -19.44 8.52
C TYR A 62 -17.08 -20.91 8.15
N SER A 63 -15.95 -21.49 8.58
CA SER A 63 -15.65 -22.91 8.31
C SER A 63 -16.59 -23.89 9.01
N ASP A 64 -17.10 -23.54 10.20
CA ASP A 64 -18.06 -24.36 10.96
C ASP A 64 -19.49 -24.30 10.39
N ILE A 65 -19.88 -23.21 9.72
CA ILE A 65 -21.25 -23.07 9.15
C ILE A 65 -21.36 -23.67 7.73
N THR A 66 -20.24 -23.89 7.04
CA THR A 66 -20.22 -24.46 5.67
C THR A 66 -19.97 -25.98 5.61
N ARG A 67 -20.08 -26.69 6.75
CA ARG A 67 -19.93 -28.15 6.83
C ARG A 67 -21.24 -28.87 7.12
#